data_AF-A0A3L6QL44-F1
#
_entry.id   AF-A0A3L6QL44-F1
#
_cell.length_a   1.000
_cell.length_b   1.000
_cell.length_c   1.000
_cell.angle_alpha   90.00
_cell.angle_beta   90.00
_cell.angle_gamma   90.00
#
_symmetry.space_group_name_H-M   'P 1'
#
loop_
_entity.id
_entity.type
_entity.pdbx_description
1 polymer ?
#
loop_
_entity_poly.entity_id
_entity_poly.type
_entity_poly.pdbx_seq_one_letter_code
_entity_poly.pdbx_strand_id
1 'polypeptide(L)'
;MKSTCQFQPEQLSICQVVESKQYNSTKRANEFGINVDDNLTAVNARVLPPPNHDSGSEKTWSPMNGYWNMKDKKVVNGAKIRNWACFNFCEDLSKNAVEQFCFKLAEMSRITGVELADLKLPVFTARPDQVEDDIRICYQEAQKELRDQKIDLLLAILPDNNGSLYGNIKKICETDIGVMSQCCRKSIVFTKYNKILANIAIKINAKAGGRNSVFEDAQKSSPVVSNKPTIIFGAHVTHPSVVNHSAPSIASVVASQDWHEVDKYNGVVRAQGQREEMIGGLEDMVKELLHAFEKESDRKPQQLIFYRDGVSGSQLKQVFEK
;
A
#
# COMPACT_ATOMS: atom_id res chain seq x y z
N MET A 1 14.66 19.00 0.51
CA MET A 1 14.50 17.73 -0.24
C MET A 1 15.22 17.68 -1.59
N LYS A 2 15.45 18.79 -2.31
CA LYS A 2 16.33 18.77 -3.52
C LYS A 2 17.84 18.70 -3.22
N SER A 3 18.27 18.96 -1.98
CA SER A 3 19.68 19.05 -1.60
C SER A 3 20.38 17.69 -1.41
N THR A 4 19.64 16.60 -1.22
CA THR A 4 20.19 15.28 -0.87
C THR A 4 19.85 14.18 -1.89
N CYS A 5 19.12 14.50 -2.97
CA CYS A 5 18.79 13.53 -4.02
C CYS A 5 19.79 13.68 -5.18
N GLN A 6 20.71 12.74 -5.35
CA GLN A 6 21.77 12.78 -6.37
C GLN A 6 21.63 11.59 -7.35
N PHE A 7 21.68 11.87 -8.66
CA PHE A 7 21.35 10.88 -9.71
C PHE A 7 22.51 9.92 -10.06
N GLN A 8 23.76 10.30 -9.76
CA GLN A 8 24.92 9.46 -9.39
C GLN A 8 26.24 10.26 -9.49
N PRO A 9 27.31 9.84 -8.77
CA PRO A 9 27.33 8.74 -7.81
C PRO A 9 27.72 9.19 -6.40
N GLU A 10 26.89 8.81 -5.43
CA GLU A 10 27.25 8.77 -4.00
C GLU A 10 28.63 8.13 -3.79
N GLN A 11 29.06 7.21 -4.65
CA GLN A 11 30.40 6.61 -4.65
C GLN A 11 31.53 7.65 -4.67
N LEU A 12 31.47 8.66 -5.54
CA LEU A 12 32.52 9.69 -5.59
C LEU A 12 32.54 10.51 -4.31
N SER A 13 31.36 10.82 -3.76
CA SER A 13 31.27 11.53 -2.47
C SER A 13 31.78 10.68 -1.31
N ILE A 14 31.55 9.37 -1.32
CA ILE A 14 32.03 8.43 -0.31
C ILE A 14 33.54 8.29 -0.40
N CYS A 15 34.10 8.08 -1.59
CA CYS A 15 35.55 8.01 -1.81
C CYS A 15 36.24 9.31 -1.37
N GLN A 16 35.71 10.47 -1.75
CA GLN A 16 36.24 11.77 -1.30
C GLN A 16 36.19 11.93 0.22
N VAL A 17 35.12 11.47 0.87
CA VAL A 17 35.05 11.49 2.34
C VAL A 17 36.12 10.59 2.94
N VAL A 18 36.28 9.35 2.45
CA VAL A 18 37.30 8.41 2.93
C VAL A 18 38.70 8.98 2.78
N GLU A 19 39.03 9.51 1.59
CA GLU A 19 40.31 10.18 1.30
C GLU A 19 40.54 11.37 2.24
N SER A 20 39.53 12.24 2.43
CA SER A 20 39.65 13.44 3.28
C SER A 20 39.87 13.12 4.77
N LYS A 21 39.39 11.96 5.24
CA LYS A 21 39.46 11.57 6.65
C LYS A 21 40.80 10.94 7.02
N GLN A 22 41.58 10.48 6.03
CA GLN A 22 42.91 9.91 6.21
C GLN A 22 42.97 8.91 7.38
N TYR A 23 42.06 7.92 7.40
CA TYR A 23 41.88 7.01 8.53
C TYR A 23 43.18 6.33 8.97
N ASN A 24 44.03 5.96 7.99
CA ASN A 24 45.33 5.31 8.20
C ASN A 24 46.39 6.23 8.83
N SER A 25 46.20 7.55 8.78
CA SER A 25 47.10 8.53 9.40
C SER A 25 46.73 8.85 10.85
N THR A 26 45.62 8.30 11.36
CA THR A 26 45.17 8.61 12.72
C THR A 26 46.02 7.89 13.77
N LYS A 27 46.29 8.57 14.90
CA LYS A 27 47.07 7.99 16.02
C LYS A 27 46.49 6.65 16.50
N ARG A 28 45.16 6.55 16.57
CA ARG A 28 44.46 5.34 17.05
C ARG A 28 44.53 4.19 16.04
N ALA A 29 44.40 4.44 14.74
CA ALA A 29 44.53 3.36 13.75
C ALA A 29 45.93 2.71 13.83
N ASN A 30 46.97 3.53 13.94
CA ASN A 30 48.35 3.07 14.06
C ASN A 30 48.62 2.31 15.37
N GLU A 31 48.11 2.80 16.50
CA GLU A 31 48.26 2.13 17.81
C GLU A 31 47.62 0.73 17.84
N PHE A 32 46.50 0.55 17.14
CA PHE A 32 45.77 -0.73 17.06
C PHE A 32 46.15 -1.57 15.82
N GLY A 33 47.10 -1.12 14.98
CA GLY A 33 47.51 -1.82 13.76
C GLY A 33 46.41 -1.97 12.70
N ILE A 34 45.45 -1.05 12.68
CA ILE A 34 44.32 -1.05 11.74
C ILE A 34 44.72 -0.32 10.46
N ASN A 35 44.46 -0.95 9.31
CA ASN A 35 44.60 -0.35 7.99
C ASN A 35 43.26 -0.45 7.24
N VAL A 36 42.79 0.67 6.69
CA VAL A 36 41.54 0.83 5.95
C VAL A 36 41.87 0.97 4.48
N ASP A 37 41.25 0.15 3.63
CA ASP A 37 41.36 0.29 2.18
C ASP A 37 40.54 1.51 1.72
N ASP A 38 41.15 2.37 0.92
CA ASP A 38 40.52 3.57 0.38
C ASP A 38 39.65 3.25 -0.85
N ASN A 39 39.72 2.02 -1.38
CA ASN A 39 38.92 1.56 -2.50
C ASN A 39 37.61 0.92 -2.04
N LEU A 40 36.54 1.11 -2.82
CA LEU A 40 35.30 0.39 -2.63
C LEU A 40 35.52 -1.12 -2.86
N THR A 41 34.98 -1.94 -1.96
CA THR A 41 35.02 -3.40 -2.11
C THR A 41 34.24 -3.83 -3.37
N ALA A 42 34.93 -4.46 -4.32
CA ALA A 42 34.30 -5.05 -5.50
C ALA A 42 33.54 -6.32 -5.12
N VAL A 43 32.27 -6.42 -5.54
CA VAL A 43 31.42 -7.58 -5.28
C VAL A 43 30.82 -8.11 -6.58
N ASN A 44 30.81 -9.44 -6.72
CA ASN A 44 30.12 -10.09 -7.83
C ASN A 44 28.61 -10.10 -7.55
N ALA A 45 27.83 -9.48 -8.45
CA ALA A 45 26.38 -9.40 -8.34
C ALA A 45 25.68 -10.22 -9.43
N ARG A 46 24.40 -10.53 -9.21
CA ARG A 46 23.52 -11.17 -10.20
C ARG A 46 22.28 -10.32 -10.40
N VAL A 47 21.83 -10.20 -11.65
CA VAL A 47 20.53 -9.60 -11.99
C VAL A 47 19.57 -10.73 -12.27
N LEU A 48 18.58 -10.90 -11.39
CA LEU A 48 17.56 -11.94 -11.58
C LEU A 48 16.59 -11.52 -12.71
N PRO A 49 16.17 -12.46 -13.57
CA PRO A 49 15.15 -12.17 -14.58
C PRO A 49 13.82 -11.81 -13.88
N PRO A 50 13.08 -10.80 -14.36
CA PRO A 50 11.78 -10.48 -13.79
C PRO A 50 10.75 -11.57 -14.16
N PRO A 51 9.76 -11.83 -13.29
CA PRO A 51 8.69 -12.76 -13.61
C PRO A 51 7.75 -12.18 -14.68
N ASN A 52 7.10 -13.08 -15.42
CA ASN A 52 6.01 -12.72 -16.32
C ASN A 52 4.70 -12.64 -15.54
N HIS A 53 3.83 -11.73 -15.95
CA HIS A 53 2.54 -11.50 -15.33
C HIS A 53 1.42 -11.69 -16.34
N ASP A 54 0.30 -12.22 -15.85
CA ASP A 54 -0.97 -12.23 -16.55
C ASP A 54 -1.84 -11.05 -16.06
N SER A 55 -2.56 -10.46 -17.00
CA SER A 55 -3.47 -9.33 -16.80
C SER A 55 -4.95 -9.73 -16.97
N GLY A 56 -5.25 -11.03 -17.17
CA GLY A 56 -6.61 -11.54 -17.43
C GLY A 56 -7.18 -11.18 -18.81
N SER A 57 -6.42 -10.41 -19.60
CA SER A 57 -6.59 -10.27 -21.05
C SER A 57 -5.51 -11.08 -21.74
N GLU A 58 -5.71 -11.54 -22.99
CA GLU A 58 -4.83 -12.46 -23.76
C GLU A 58 -3.36 -11.99 -23.98
N LYS A 59 -2.87 -11.01 -23.21
CA LYS A 59 -1.50 -10.48 -23.25
C LYS A 59 -0.81 -10.65 -21.90
N THR A 60 0.22 -11.48 -21.89
CA THR A 60 1.20 -11.58 -20.82
C THR A 60 2.26 -10.50 -20.99
N TRP A 61 2.89 -10.09 -19.90
CA TRP A 61 3.87 -9.00 -19.92
C TRP A 61 4.95 -9.19 -18.86
N SER A 62 6.11 -8.59 -19.09
CA SER A 62 7.25 -8.61 -18.16
C SER A 62 7.66 -7.17 -17.82
N PRO A 63 8.01 -6.88 -16.56
CA PRO A 63 8.62 -5.61 -16.19
C PRO A 63 9.93 -5.38 -16.95
N MET A 64 10.21 -4.12 -17.30
CA MET A 64 11.50 -3.69 -17.83
C MET A 64 12.16 -2.74 -16.85
N ASN A 65 13.39 -3.03 -16.42
CA ASN A 65 14.12 -2.23 -15.42
C ASN A 65 13.30 -1.95 -14.15
N GLY A 66 12.52 -2.95 -13.68
CA GLY A 66 11.65 -2.82 -12.52
C GLY A 66 10.38 -1.98 -12.73
N TYR A 67 10.04 -1.63 -13.97
CA TYR A 67 8.89 -0.79 -14.30
C TYR A 67 7.90 -1.45 -15.28
N TRP A 68 6.62 -1.17 -15.07
CA TRP A 68 5.52 -1.54 -15.97
C TRP A 68 4.34 -0.55 -15.81
N ASN A 69 3.33 -0.63 -16.68
CA ASN A 69 2.10 0.17 -16.58
C ASN A 69 0.86 -0.56 -17.12
N MET A 70 -0.33 -0.03 -16.81
CA MET A 70 -1.64 -0.55 -17.25
C MET A 70 -2.01 -0.22 -18.70
N LYS A 71 -1.11 0.36 -19.51
CA LYS A 71 -1.42 0.65 -20.91
C LYS A 71 -1.67 -0.68 -21.65
N ASP A 72 -2.81 -0.75 -22.32
CA ASP A 72 -3.28 -1.91 -23.09
C ASP A 72 -3.39 -3.21 -22.27
N LYS A 73 -3.64 -3.09 -20.95
CA LYS A 73 -3.82 -4.19 -20.00
C LYS A 73 -5.08 -4.02 -19.18
N LYS A 74 -5.61 -5.12 -18.67
CA LYS A 74 -6.73 -5.15 -17.72
C LYS A 74 -6.29 -5.75 -16.40
N VAL A 75 -7.16 -5.66 -15.40
CA VAL A 75 -7.01 -6.40 -14.15
C VAL A 75 -7.49 -7.83 -14.35
N VAL A 76 -6.86 -8.78 -13.65
CA VAL A 76 -7.22 -10.21 -13.72
C VAL A 76 -8.66 -10.42 -13.25
N ASN A 77 -8.98 -9.90 -12.06
CA ASN A 77 -10.30 -10.00 -11.47
C ASN A 77 -10.79 -8.59 -11.14
N GLY A 78 -11.65 -8.07 -12.01
CA GLY A 78 -12.31 -6.78 -11.83
C GLY A 78 -13.42 -6.85 -10.79
N ALA A 79 -13.29 -6.02 -9.75
CA ALA A 79 -14.36 -5.83 -8.78
C ALA A 79 -15.54 -5.07 -9.40
N LYS A 80 -16.73 -5.34 -8.86
CA LYS A 80 -17.99 -4.73 -9.29
C LYS A 80 -18.46 -3.73 -8.25
N ILE A 81 -18.43 -2.44 -8.61
CA ILE A 81 -18.85 -1.33 -7.76
C ILE A 81 -20.08 -0.72 -8.40
N ARG A 82 -21.26 -1.08 -7.88
CA ARG A 82 -22.55 -0.73 -8.48
C ARG A 82 -23.11 0.56 -7.92
N ASN A 83 -23.00 0.71 -6.61
CA ASN A 83 -23.55 1.83 -5.86
C ASN A 83 -22.41 2.54 -5.16
N TRP A 84 -22.11 3.77 -5.55
CA TRP A 84 -21.04 4.55 -4.94
C TRP A 84 -21.43 6.02 -4.86
N ALA A 85 -20.88 6.71 -3.87
CA ALA A 85 -21.13 8.12 -3.60
C ALA A 85 -19.85 8.95 -3.74
N CYS A 86 -19.98 10.21 -4.15
CA CYS A 86 -18.87 11.14 -4.25
C CYS A 86 -19.09 12.33 -3.30
N PHE A 87 -18.20 12.50 -2.32
CA PHE A 87 -18.24 13.57 -1.33
C PHE A 87 -17.11 14.56 -1.61
N ASN A 88 -17.48 15.80 -1.91
CA ASN A 88 -16.57 16.88 -2.22
C ASN A 88 -16.33 17.77 -1.00
N PHE A 89 -15.09 17.78 -0.49
CA PHE A 89 -14.64 18.64 0.61
C PHE A 89 -13.97 19.93 0.13
N CYS A 90 -14.12 20.31 -1.14
CA CYS A 90 -13.54 21.50 -1.73
C CYS A 90 -14.65 22.46 -2.20
N GLU A 91 -14.88 23.53 -1.46
CA GLU A 91 -15.93 24.52 -1.77
C GLU A 91 -15.72 25.24 -3.11
N ASP A 92 -14.46 25.39 -3.53
CA ASP A 92 -14.10 26.11 -4.74
C ASP A 92 -14.04 25.22 -6.00
N LEU A 93 -14.37 23.93 -5.87
CA LEU A 93 -14.60 23.07 -7.03
C LEU A 93 -16.04 23.18 -7.50
N SER A 94 -16.23 23.49 -8.79
CA SER A 94 -17.56 23.44 -9.39
C SER A 94 -18.08 22.00 -9.44
N LYS A 95 -19.39 21.83 -9.22
CA LYS A 95 -20.07 20.53 -9.26
C LYS A 95 -19.78 19.79 -10.58
N ASN A 96 -19.87 20.49 -11.70
CA ASN A 96 -19.58 19.95 -13.04
C ASN A 96 -18.13 19.42 -13.17
N ALA A 97 -17.13 20.07 -12.56
CA ALA A 97 -15.76 19.58 -12.60
C ALA A 97 -15.62 18.24 -11.85
N VAL A 98 -16.28 18.09 -10.70
CA VAL A 98 -16.28 16.85 -9.91
C VAL A 98 -17.05 15.74 -10.63
N GLU A 99 -18.20 16.04 -11.21
CA GLU A 99 -18.99 15.10 -12.02
C GLU A 99 -18.21 14.60 -13.24
N GLN A 100 -17.52 15.49 -13.95
CA GLN A 100 -16.64 15.10 -15.07
C GLN A 100 -15.48 14.23 -14.62
N PHE A 101 -14.90 14.50 -13.45
CA PHE A 101 -13.87 13.64 -12.88
C PHE A 101 -14.40 12.24 -12.55
N CYS A 102 -15.58 12.16 -11.92
CA CYS A 102 -16.27 10.90 -11.62
C CYS A 102 -16.55 10.09 -12.89
N PHE A 103 -17.03 10.75 -13.94
CA PHE A 103 -17.27 10.13 -15.24
C PHE A 103 -15.98 9.54 -15.84
N LYS A 104 -14.90 10.33 -15.92
CA LYS A 104 -13.61 9.89 -16.45
C LYS A 104 -13.01 8.75 -15.62
N LEU A 105 -13.17 8.79 -14.30
CA LEU A 105 -12.71 7.72 -13.42
C LEU A 105 -13.48 6.41 -13.69
N ALA A 106 -14.80 6.48 -13.84
CA ALA A 106 -15.63 5.32 -14.18
C ALA A 106 -15.27 4.72 -15.54
N GLU A 107 -15.06 5.58 -16.56
CA GLU A 107 -14.59 5.16 -17.88
C GLU A 107 -13.23 4.47 -17.80
N MET A 108 -12.25 5.09 -17.14
CA MET A 108 -10.91 4.51 -17.00
C MET A 108 -10.91 3.22 -16.18
N SER A 109 -11.78 3.13 -15.18
CA SER A 109 -11.97 1.90 -14.41
C SER A 109 -12.44 0.77 -15.32
N ARG A 110 -13.42 1.00 -16.19
CA ARG A 110 -13.90 0.01 -17.16
C ARG A 110 -12.82 -0.37 -18.19
N ILE A 111 -12.04 0.62 -18.67
CA ILE A 111 -10.90 0.37 -19.58
C ILE A 111 -9.89 -0.57 -18.92
N THR A 112 -9.58 -0.35 -17.64
CA THR A 112 -8.67 -1.20 -16.85
C THR A 112 -9.31 -2.49 -16.35
N GLY A 113 -10.58 -2.78 -16.66
CA GLY A 113 -11.27 -4.02 -16.30
C GLY A 113 -12.00 -4.00 -14.96
N VAL A 114 -12.06 -2.86 -14.27
CA VAL A 114 -12.84 -2.67 -13.04
C VAL A 114 -14.26 -2.20 -13.40
N GLU A 115 -15.29 -2.93 -12.96
CA GLU A 115 -16.69 -2.58 -13.23
C GLU A 115 -17.15 -1.49 -12.24
N LEU A 116 -16.67 -0.26 -12.44
CA LEU A 116 -17.20 0.92 -11.75
C LEU A 116 -18.39 1.47 -12.53
N ALA A 117 -19.59 1.41 -11.95
CA ALA A 117 -20.80 1.98 -12.55
C ALA A 117 -20.68 3.51 -12.68
N ASP A 118 -21.48 4.10 -13.56
CA ASP A 118 -21.60 5.56 -13.59
C ASP A 118 -22.22 6.08 -12.28
N LEU A 119 -21.84 7.29 -11.90
CA LEU A 119 -22.32 7.91 -10.66
C LEU A 119 -23.82 8.22 -10.79
N LYS A 120 -24.65 7.48 -10.04
CA LYS A 120 -26.12 7.67 -10.01
C LYS A 120 -26.57 8.71 -9.01
N LEU A 121 -25.81 8.85 -7.92
CA LEU A 121 -26.09 9.78 -6.84
C LEU A 121 -25.59 11.18 -7.18
N PRO A 122 -26.18 12.25 -6.62
CA PRO A 122 -25.58 13.58 -6.73
C PRO A 122 -24.19 13.59 -6.06
N VAL A 123 -23.34 14.51 -6.51
CA VAL A 123 -22.14 14.87 -5.73
C VAL A 123 -22.60 15.60 -4.48
N PHE A 124 -22.21 15.08 -3.31
CA PHE A 124 -22.49 15.70 -2.02
C PHE A 124 -21.38 16.68 -1.66
N THR A 125 -21.73 17.84 -1.14
CA THR A 125 -20.77 18.81 -0.61
C THR A 125 -20.65 18.60 0.89
N ALA A 126 -19.43 18.49 1.38
CA ALA A 126 -19.12 18.35 2.80
C ALA A 126 -18.05 19.38 3.19
N ARG A 127 -18.02 19.78 4.46
CA ARG A 127 -17.08 20.78 4.96
C ARG A 127 -15.94 20.11 5.72
N PRO A 128 -14.67 20.49 5.45
CA PRO A 128 -13.52 19.90 6.13
C PRO A 128 -13.55 20.00 7.67
N ASP A 129 -14.08 21.09 8.20
CA ASP A 129 -14.15 21.36 9.64
C ASP A 129 -15.30 20.61 10.34
N GLN A 130 -16.31 20.17 9.59
CA GLN A 130 -17.46 19.40 10.10
C GLN A 130 -17.46 17.94 9.60
N VAL A 131 -16.28 17.39 9.30
CA VAL A 131 -16.12 16.08 8.66
C VAL A 131 -16.90 14.94 9.34
N GLU A 132 -16.98 14.94 10.68
CA GLU A 132 -17.66 13.89 11.43
C GLU A 132 -19.17 13.88 11.19
N ASP A 133 -19.79 15.06 11.15
CA ASP A 133 -21.23 15.20 10.96
C ASP A 133 -21.58 15.12 9.47
N ASP A 134 -20.86 15.85 8.63
CA ASP A 134 -21.18 15.96 7.19
C ASP A 134 -21.02 14.59 6.49
N ILE A 135 -20.03 13.75 6.83
CA ILE A 135 -19.96 12.38 6.27
C ILE A 135 -21.20 11.57 6.64
N ARG A 136 -21.64 11.62 7.90
CA ARG A 136 -22.77 10.81 8.38
C ARG A 136 -24.08 11.27 7.74
N ILE A 137 -24.28 12.59 7.64
CA ILE A 137 -25.45 13.18 6.99
C ILE A 137 -25.48 12.81 5.51
N CYS A 138 -24.40 13.09 4.77
CA CYS A 138 -24.33 12.77 3.34
C CYS A 138 -24.46 11.26 3.07
N TYR A 139 -23.93 10.41 3.96
CA TYR A 139 -24.07 8.96 3.84
C TYR A 139 -25.52 8.52 4.03
N GLN A 140 -26.23 9.06 5.03
CA GLN A 140 -27.65 8.78 5.23
C GLN A 140 -28.52 9.27 4.06
N GLU A 141 -28.22 10.44 3.49
CA GLU A 141 -28.89 10.93 2.28
C GLU A 141 -28.66 10.01 1.09
N ALA A 142 -27.40 9.60 0.86
CA ALA A 142 -27.04 8.66 -0.19
C ALA A 142 -27.75 7.30 -0.03
N GLN A 143 -27.87 6.79 1.20
CA GLN A 143 -28.61 5.56 1.48
C GLN A 143 -30.10 5.69 1.16
N LYS A 144 -30.74 6.80 1.55
CA LYS A 144 -32.15 7.05 1.25
C LYS A 144 -32.41 7.09 -0.26
N GLU A 145 -31.58 7.80 -1.01
CA GLU A 145 -31.65 7.86 -2.49
C GLU A 145 -31.49 6.48 -3.13
N LEU A 146 -30.63 5.63 -2.55
CA LEU A 146 -30.45 4.24 -2.97
C LEU A 146 -31.49 3.27 -2.39
N ARG A 147 -32.51 3.74 -1.66
CA ARG A 147 -33.52 2.92 -0.98
C ARG A 147 -32.89 1.85 -0.08
N ASP A 148 -31.93 2.28 0.73
CA ASP A 148 -31.16 1.47 1.68
C ASP A 148 -30.35 0.33 1.02
N GLN A 149 -30.13 0.38 -0.30
CA GLN A 149 -29.15 -0.48 -0.93
C GLN A 149 -27.75 -0.13 -0.42
N LYS A 150 -26.91 -1.16 -0.26
CA LYS A 150 -25.52 -1.01 0.16
C LYS A 150 -24.77 -0.05 -0.77
N ILE A 151 -24.02 0.87 -0.17
CA ILE A 151 -22.99 1.67 -0.85
C ILE A 151 -21.69 0.88 -0.83
N ASP A 152 -21.15 0.58 -2.00
CA ASP A 152 -19.93 -0.21 -2.20
C ASP A 152 -18.67 0.64 -2.01
N LEU A 153 -18.72 1.94 -2.36
CA LEU A 153 -17.58 2.85 -2.34
C LEU A 153 -18.02 4.29 -1.99
N LEU A 154 -17.23 4.96 -1.15
CA LEU A 154 -17.25 6.40 -0.94
C LEU A 154 -15.99 7.02 -1.55
N LEU A 155 -16.14 7.82 -2.61
CA LEU A 155 -15.07 8.62 -3.20
C LEU A 155 -15.05 10.00 -2.53
N ALA A 156 -13.96 10.35 -1.86
CA ALA A 156 -13.82 11.64 -1.18
C ALA A 156 -12.81 12.54 -1.91
N ILE A 157 -13.24 13.74 -2.34
CA ILE A 157 -12.35 14.75 -2.94
C ILE A 157 -11.89 15.70 -1.84
N LEU A 158 -10.58 15.76 -1.61
CA LEU A 158 -9.97 16.50 -0.49
C LEU A 158 -9.14 17.68 -0.99
N PRO A 159 -9.01 18.77 -0.20
CA PRO A 159 -8.01 19.79 -0.46
C PRO A 159 -6.60 19.18 -0.55
N ASP A 160 -5.71 19.79 -1.34
CA ASP A 160 -4.33 19.28 -1.50
C ASP A 160 -3.58 19.28 -0.16
N ASN A 161 -3.80 20.30 0.67
CA ASN A 161 -3.41 20.33 2.07
C ASN A 161 -4.60 19.95 2.94
N ASN A 162 -4.68 18.69 3.35
CA ASN A 162 -5.85 18.12 4.04
C ASN A 162 -5.60 17.80 5.53
N GLY A 163 -4.42 18.08 6.10
CA GLY A 163 -4.17 17.91 7.54
C GLY A 163 -4.72 16.58 8.12
N SER A 164 -5.58 16.67 9.14
CA SER A 164 -6.26 15.54 9.78
C SER A 164 -7.46 14.98 9.00
N LEU A 165 -7.98 15.70 8.00
CA LEU A 165 -9.21 15.35 7.27
C LEU A 165 -9.14 13.94 6.66
N TYR A 166 -8.02 13.60 6.03
CA TYR A 166 -7.80 12.27 5.46
C TYR A 166 -7.93 11.17 6.54
N GLY A 167 -7.30 11.38 7.69
CA GLY A 167 -7.34 10.44 8.82
C GLY A 167 -8.75 10.30 9.40
N ASN A 168 -9.48 11.41 9.55
CA ASN A 168 -10.85 11.42 10.05
C ASN A 168 -11.80 10.68 9.10
N ILE A 169 -11.74 10.96 7.80
CA ILE A 169 -12.53 10.23 6.78
C ILE A 169 -12.25 8.73 6.86
N LYS A 170 -10.96 8.37 6.93
CA LYS A 170 -10.53 6.97 7.01
C LYS A 170 -11.10 6.28 8.24
N LYS A 171 -10.93 6.88 9.41
CA LYS A 171 -11.49 6.40 10.67
C LYS A 171 -13.00 6.20 10.56
N ILE A 172 -13.75 7.26 10.25
CA ILE A 172 -15.23 7.21 10.22
C ILE A 172 -15.73 6.15 9.22
N CYS A 173 -15.17 6.12 8.00
CA CYS A 173 -15.61 5.17 6.98
C CYS A 173 -15.28 3.73 7.35
N GLU A 174 -14.08 3.47 7.87
CA GLU A 174 -13.57 2.10 8.07
C GLU A 174 -13.93 1.53 9.46
N THR A 175 -14.29 2.36 10.45
CA THR A 175 -14.71 1.91 11.79
C THR A 175 -16.19 2.10 12.07
N ASP A 176 -16.73 3.30 11.83
CA ASP A 176 -18.08 3.64 12.30
C ASP A 176 -19.16 3.26 11.30
N ILE A 177 -18.91 3.55 10.01
CA ILE A 177 -19.88 3.34 8.92
C ILE A 177 -19.70 1.97 8.25
N GLY A 178 -18.47 1.47 8.18
CA GLY A 178 -18.16 0.21 7.50
C GLY A 178 -18.26 0.29 5.97
N VAL A 179 -17.86 1.41 5.37
CA VAL A 179 -17.84 1.62 3.92
C VAL A 179 -16.41 1.79 3.39
N MET A 180 -16.11 1.15 2.27
CA MET A 180 -14.82 1.31 1.60
C MET A 180 -14.67 2.75 1.09
N SER A 181 -13.54 3.40 1.36
CA SER A 181 -13.28 4.78 0.94
C SER A 181 -12.04 4.93 0.05
N GLN A 182 -12.16 5.79 -0.97
CA GLN A 182 -11.07 6.23 -1.83
C GLN A 182 -10.97 7.75 -1.80
N CYS A 183 -9.87 8.29 -1.27
CA CYS A 183 -9.63 9.73 -1.23
C CYS A 183 -8.80 10.18 -2.44
N CYS A 184 -9.20 11.27 -3.07
CA CYS A 184 -8.47 11.91 -4.16
C CYS A 184 -8.20 13.36 -3.80
N ARG A 185 -6.99 13.84 -4.05
CA ARG A 185 -6.68 15.26 -3.86
C ARG A 185 -7.32 16.10 -4.96
N LYS A 186 -7.66 17.34 -4.63
CA LYS A 186 -8.22 18.34 -5.53
C LYS A 186 -7.43 18.49 -6.84
N SER A 187 -6.11 18.56 -6.76
CA SER A 187 -5.24 18.65 -7.95
C SER A 187 -5.46 17.53 -8.96
N ILE A 188 -5.89 16.35 -8.51
CA ILE A 188 -6.14 15.18 -9.37
C ILE A 188 -7.46 15.32 -10.15
N VAL A 189 -8.43 16.09 -9.68
CA VAL A 189 -9.71 16.32 -10.38
C VAL A 189 -9.48 16.88 -11.79
N PHE A 190 -8.45 17.73 -11.94
CA PHE A 190 -8.09 18.37 -13.20
C PHE A 190 -6.99 17.61 -13.99
N THR A 191 -6.65 16.39 -13.59
CA THR A 191 -5.59 15.63 -14.27
C THR A 191 -5.94 15.41 -15.73
N LYS A 192 -4.94 15.60 -16.60
CA LYS A 192 -4.99 15.20 -18.02
C LYS A 192 -4.37 13.83 -18.25
N TYR A 193 -3.81 13.22 -17.21
CA TYR A 193 -3.01 12.00 -17.31
C TYR A 193 -3.85 10.77 -16.96
N ASN A 194 -4.27 10.01 -17.97
CA ASN A 194 -5.03 8.77 -17.80
C ASN A 194 -4.34 7.76 -16.87
N LYS A 195 -3.00 7.75 -16.81
CA LYS A 195 -2.24 6.90 -15.88
C LYS A 195 -2.61 7.13 -14.40
N ILE A 196 -3.00 8.35 -14.02
CA ILE A 196 -3.39 8.65 -12.64
C ILE A 196 -4.76 8.01 -12.35
N LEU A 197 -5.70 8.12 -13.28
CA LEU A 197 -7.02 7.49 -13.16
C LEU A 197 -6.91 5.96 -13.14
N ALA A 198 -6.05 5.38 -13.99
CA ALA A 198 -5.76 3.94 -13.98
C ALA A 198 -5.17 3.49 -12.63
N ASN A 199 -4.24 4.28 -12.05
CA ASN A 199 -3.70 3.99 -10.72
C ASN A 199 -4.76 4.09 -9.60
N ILE A 200 -5.75 4.96 -9.73
CA ILE A 200 -6.89 5.02 -8.79
C ILE A 200 -7.78 3.79 -8.98
N ALA A 201 -8.09 3.41 -10.22
CA ALA A 201 -8.92 2.24 -10.52
C ALA A 201 -8.34 0.96 -9.93
N ILE A 202 -7.03 0.68 -10.10
CA ILE A 202 -6.40 -0.52 -9.53
C ILE A 202 -6.35 -0.50 -7.99
N LYS A 203 -6.36 0.68 -7.35
CA LYS A 203 -6.51 0.80 -5.89
C LYS A 203 -7.93 0.49 -5.44
N ILE A 204 -8.94 0.98 -6.17
CA ILE A 204 -10.35 0.64 -5.92
C ILE A 204 -10.55 -0.86 -6.09
N ASN A 205 -10.00 -1.46 -7.15
CA ASN A 205 -10.08 -2.89 -7.41
C ASN A 205 -9.56 -3.72 -6.24
N ALA A 206 -8.34 -3.43 -5.77
CA ALA A 206 -7.72 -4.14 -4.66
C ALA A 206 -8.53 -4.01 -3.36
N LYS A 207 -9.03 -2.81 -3.05
CA LYS A 207 -9.87 -2.57 -1.85
C LYS A 207 -11.22 -3.28 -1.92
N ALA A 208 -11.72 -3.52 -3.13
CA ALA A 208 -12.97 -4.22 -3.38
C ALA A 208 -12.80 -5.74 -3.50
N GLY A 209 -11.60 -6.27 -3.21
CA GLY A 209 -11.30 -7.69 -3.26
C GLY A 209 -10.96 -8.25 -4.64
N GLY A 210 -10.79 -7.39 -5.65
CA GLY A 210 -10.30 -7.75 -6.98
C GLY A 210 -8.79 -8.04 -7.01
N ARG A 211 -8.32 -8.68 -8.08
CA ARG A 211 -6.89 -8.93 -8.34
C ARG A 211 -6.45 -8.13 -9.55
N ASN A 212 -5.35 -7.40 -9.41
CA ASN A 212 -4.83 -6.55 -10.48
C ASN A 212 -3.97 -7.33 -11.47
N SER A 213 -3.10 -8.21 -11.00
CA SER A 213 -2.16 -9.00 -11.80
C SER A 213 -1.78 -10.25 -11.03
N VAL A 214 -1.55 -11.36 -11.73
CA VAL A 214 -1.01 -12.61 -11.15
C VAL A 214 0.29 -12.97 -11.88
N PHE A 215 1.04 -13.96 -11.40
CA PHE A 215 2.11 -14.54 -12.21
C PHE A 215 1.50 -15.32 -13.39
N GLU A 216 2.10 -15.20 -14.58
CA GLU A 216 1.71 -16.02 -15.75
C GLU A 216 1.85 -17.52 -15.44
N ASP A 217 2.92 -17.88 -14.75
CA ASP A 217 3.17 -19.21 -14.24
C ASP A 217 3.71 -19.08 -12.81
N ALA A 218 2.84 -19.33 -11.83
CA ALA A 218 3.18 -19.26 -10.43
C ALA A 218 4.20 -20.33 -10.02
N GLN A 219 4.14 -21.54 -10.59
CA GLN A 219 5.10 -22.61 -10.28
C GLN A 219 6.51 -22.26 -10.74
N LYS A 220 6.65 -21.63 -11.90
CA LYS A 220 7.93 -21.16 -12.41
C LYS A 220 8.43 -19.91 -11.70
N SER A 221 7.52 -18.97 -11.40
CA SER A 221 7.88 -17.67 -10.81
C SER A 221 8.12 -17.73 -9.30
N SER A 222 7.43 -18.64 -8.61
CA SER A 222 7.50 -18.80 -7.16
C SER A 222 7.33 -20.28 -6.73
N PRO A 223 8.26 -21.17 -7.13
CA PRO A 223 8.14 -22.61 -6.84
C PRO A 223 8.05 -22.92 -5.34
N VAL A 224 8.75 -22.13 -4.50
CA VAL A 224 8.75 -22.29 -3.03
C VAL A 224 7.36 -22.10 -2.44
N VAL A 225 6.52 -21.26 -3.06
CA VAL A 225 5.18 -20.91 -2.61
C VAL A 225 4.14 -21.81 -3.28
N SER A 226 4.26 -22.04 -4.58
CA SER A 226 3.22 -22.72 -5.36
C SER A 226 3.19 -24.25 -5.21
N ASN A 227 4.26 -24.88 -4.69
CA ASN A 227 4.33 -26.35 -4.59
C ASN A 227 3.49 -26.96 -3.45
N LYS A 228 3.15 -26.18 -2.43
CA LYS A 228 2.32 -26.62 -1.29
C LYS A 228 1.61 -25.43 -0.66
N PRO A 229 0.47 -25.62 0.01
CA PRO A 229 -0.25 -24.54 0.69
C PRO A 229 0.69 -23.71 1.57
N THR A 230 0.98 -22.49 1.13
CA THR A 230 1.96 -21.60 1.77
C THR A 230 1.28 -20.28 2.07
N ILE A 231 1.44 -19.83 3.31
CA ILE A 231 1.01 -18.51 3.75
C ILE A 231 2.24 -17.62 3.93
N ILE A 232 2.17 -16.40 3.41
CA ILE A 232 3.24 -15.40 3.51
C ILE A 232 2.79 -14.30 4.45
N PHE A 233 3.55 -14.10 5.52
CA PHE A 233 3.38 -13.04 6.49
C PHE A 233 4.32 -11.87 6.20
N GLY A 234 3.82 -10.65 6.43
CA GLY A 234 4.60 -9.43 6.53
C GLY A 234 4.33 -8.77 7.87
N ALA A 235 5.37 -8.30 8.56
CA ALA A 235 5.22 -7.68 9.86
C ALA A 235 6.13 -6.45 10.02
N HIS A 236 5.57 -5.41 10.64
CA HIS A 236 6.26 -4.14 10.86
C HIS A 236 5.73 -3.45 12.13
N VAL A 237 6.60 -2.69 12.79
CA VAL A 237 6.21 -1.80 13.89
C VAL A 237 6.52 -0.36 13.51
N THR A 238 5.50 0.49 13.54
CA THR A 238 5.65 1.93 13.33
C THR A 238 5.69 2.65 14.66
N HIS A 239 6.74 3.45 14.88
CA HIS A 239 6.87 4.30 16.04
C HIS A 239 6.33 5.71 15.78
N PRO A 240 5.84 6.40 16.83
CA PRO A 240 5.47 7.80 16.71
C PRO A 240 6.69 8.68 16.44
N SER A 241 6.41 9.90 15.97
CA SER A 241 7.41 10.96 15.81
C SER A 241 8.27 11.12 17.07
N VAL A 242 9.54 11.46 16.89
CA VAL A 242 10.49 11.71 17.99
C VAL A 242 10.01 12.77 18.98
N VAL A 243 9.12 13.67 18.56
CA VAL A 243 8.54 14.73 19.39
C VAL A 243 7.37 14.20 20.25
N ASN A 244 6.74 13.10 19.85
CA ASN A 244 5.61 12.54 20.57
C ASN A 244 6.06 11.40 21.48
N HIS A 245 6.20 11.72 22.77
CA HIS A 245 6.66 10.78 23.80
C HIS A 245 5.52 10.04 24.52
N SER A 246 4.26 10.19 24.12
CA SER A 246 3.14 9.49 24.78
C SER A 246 2.39 8.54 23.87
N ALA A 247 2.52 8.69 22.54
CA ALA A 247 1.86 7.81 21.60
C ALA A 247 2.42 6.38 21.65
N PRO A 248 1.56 5.35 21.50
CA PRO A 248 1.99 3.96 21.43
C PRO A 248 2.71 3.68 20.10
N SER A 249 3.48 2.59 20.06
CA SER A 249 3.87 2.01 18.76
C SER A 249 2.71 1.21 18.18
N ILE A 250 2.63 1.10 16.87
CA ILE A 250 1.60 0.31 16.18
C ILE A 250 2.28 -0.87 15.50
N ALA A 251 1.98 -2.09 15.97
CA ALA A 251 2.36 -3.32 15.30
C ALA A 251 1.32 -3.67 14.24
N SER A 252 1.79 -4.05 13.06
CA SER A 252 0.97 -4.50 11.93
C SER A 252 1.51 -5.83 11.42
N VAL A 253 0.62 -6.82 11.32
CA VAL A 253 0.93 -8.11 10.71
C VAL A 253 -0.09 -8.36 9.62
N VAL A 254 0.39 -8.65 8.41
CA VAL A 254 -0.42 -9.04 7.26
C VAL A 254 -0.11 -10.47 6.86
N ALA A 255 -1.07 -11.16 6.25
CA ALA A 255 -0.83 -12.45 5.66
C ALA A 255 -1.59 -12.64 4.34
N SER A 256 -0.98 -13.32 3.38
CA SER A 256 -1.63 -13.75 2.13
C SER A 256 -2.84 -14.65 2.44
N GLN A 257 -3.91 -14.57 1.65
CA GLN A 257 -5.17 -15.28 1.92
C GLN A 257 -5.59 -16.24 0.79
N ASP A 258 -4.97 -16.13 -0.39
CA ASP A 258 -5.49 -16.73 -1.61
C ASP A 258 -4.43 -17.54 -2.36
N TRP A 259 -3.85 -18.51 -1.65
CA TRP A 259 -2.93 -19.47 -2.27
C TRP A 259 -3.61 -20.20 -3.45
N HIS A 260 -2.95 -20.34 -4.60
CA HIS A 260 -1.52 -20.15 -4.87
C HIS A 260 -1.14 -18.80 -5.49
N GLU A 261 -2.09 -17.89 -5.67
CA GLU A 261 -1.86 -16.60 -6.34
C GLU A 261 -1.13 -15.60 -5.43
N VAL A 262 -1.49 -15.58 -4.13
CA VAL A 262 -0.84 -14.75 -3.10
C VAL A 262 -0.91 -13.25 -3.44
N ASP A 263 -2.07 -12.79 -3.89
CA ASP A 263 -2.35 -11.39 -4.23
C ASP A 263 -3.24 -10.69 -3.21
N LYS A 264 -4.02 -11.44 -2.43
CA LYS A 264 -4.92 -10.89 -1.42
C LYS A 264 -4.30 -11.05 -0.05
N TYR A 265 -4.31 -9.97 0.72
CA TYR A 265 -3.77 -9.94 2.08
C TYR A 265 -4.83 -9.48 3.05
N ASN A 266 -4.88 -10.13 4.21
CA ASN A 266 -5.59 -9.63 5.38
C ASN A 266 -4.56 -9.07 6.37
N GLY A 267 -4.99 -8.14 7.23
CA GLY A 267 -4.12 -7.43 8.16
C GLY A 267 -4.72 -7.30 9.54
N VAL A 268 -3.89 -7.49 10.56
CA VAL A 268 -4.20 -7.27 11.96
C VAL A 268 -3.28 -6.16 12.48
N VAL A 269 -3.85 -5.21 13.20
CA VAL A 269 -3.11 -4.11 13.83
C VAL A 269 -3.34 -4.12 15.34
N ARG A 270 -2.30 -3.76 16.10
CA ARG A 270 -2.34 -3.64 17.56
C ARG A 270 -1.51 -2.44 18.00
N ALA A 271 -2.03 -1.69 18.97
CA ALA A 271 -1.22 -0.73 19.70
C ALA A 271 -0.43 -1.47 20.79
N GLN A 272 0.82 -1.08 21.00
CA GLN A 272 1.71 -1.68 22.00
C GLN A 272 2.53 -0.62 22.73
N GLY A 273 3.47 -1.06 23.56
CA GLY A 273 4.32 -0.18 24.35
C GLY A 273 5.02 0.88 23.50
N GLN A 274 5.35 1.99 24.16
CA GLN A 274 6.07 3.07 23.52
C GLN A 274 7.43 2.59 23.02
N ARG A 275 7.72 2.82 21.73
CA ARG A 275 8.99 2.46 21.07
C ARG A 275 9.40 0.99 21.26
N GLU A 276 8.42 0.12 21.49
CA GLU A 276 8.62 -1.31 21.57
C GLU A 276 8.72 -1.88 20.15
N GLU A 277 9.83 -2.55 19.81
CA GLU A 277 10.02 -3.18 18.48
C GLU A 277 9.48 -4.63 18.46
N MET A 278 9.42 -5.29 19.62
CA MET A 278 8.88 -6.64 19.73
C MET A 278 7.36 -6.58 19.54
N ILE A 279 6.81 -7.45 18.70
CA ILE A 279 5.37 -7.44 18.45
C ILE A 279 4.66 -8.13 19.62
N GLY A 280 4.05 -7.33 20.48
CA GLY A 280 3.21 -7.84 21.57
C GLY A 280 1.99 -8.57 21.03
N GLY A 281 1.72 -9.79 21.52
CA GLY A 281 0.56 -10.58 21.08
C GLY A 281 0.66 -11.12 19.65
N LEU A 282 1.88 -11.28 19.10
CA LEU A 282 2.10 -11.83 17.77
C LEU A 282 1.40 -13.18 17.57
N GLU A 283 1.42 -14.05 18.58
CA GLU A 283 0.77 -15.36 18.54
C GLU A 283 -0.72 -15.25 18.18
N ASP A 284 -1.45 -14.34 18.83
CA ASP A 284 -2.88 -14.16 18.59
C ASP A 284 -3.15 -13.53 17.22
N MET A 285 -2.32 -12.57 16.80
CA MET A 285 -2.40 -11.98 15.45
C MET A 285 -2.18 -13.03 14.36
N VAL A 286 -1.20 -13.92 14.55
CA VAL A 286 -0.90 -15.02 13.63
C VAL A 286 -2.05 -16.04 13.62
N LYS A 287 -2.58 -16.43 14.78
CA LYS A 287 -3.75 -17.34 14.86
C LYS A 287 -4.95 -16.78 14.10
N GLU A 288 -5.26 -15.50 14.27
CA GLU A 288 -6.36 -14.83 13.56
C GLU A 288 -6.17 -14.91 12.03
N LEU A 289 -4.96 -14.64 11.56
CA LEU A 289 -4.62 -14.68 10.13
C LEU A 289 -4.56 -16.11 9.56
N LEU A 290 -4.16 -17.11 10.36
CA LEU A 290 -4.20 -18.52 9.97
C LEU A 290 -5.64 -19.02 9.80
N HIS A 291 -6.54 -18.64 10.72
CA HIS A 291 -7.96 -18.96 10.59
C HIS A 291 -8.59 -18.29 9.36
N ALA A 292 -8.23 -17.03 9.09
CA ALA A 292 -8.66 -16.34 7.87
C ALA A 292 -8.17 -17.06 6.60
N PHE A 293 -6.91 -17.49 6.57
CA PHE A 293 -6.35 -18.23 5.43
C PHE A 293 -7.05 -19.57 5.21
N GLU A 294 -7.29 -20.34 6.28
CA GLU A 294 -7.98 -21.63 6.18
C GLU A 294 -9.41 -21.45 5.64
N LYS A 295 -10.11 -20.40 6.10
CA LYS A 295 -11.45 -20.05 5.63
C LYS A 295 -11.49 -19.65 4.15
N GLU A 296 -10.54 -18.84 3.69
CA GLU A 296 -10.55 -18.30 2.31
C GLU A 296 -9.95 -19.27 1.29
N SER A 297 -8.94 -20.05 1.67
CA SER A 297 -8.26 -20.99 0.76
C SER A 297 -8.80 -22.42 0.79
N ASP A 298 -9.65 -22.75 1.78
CA ASP A 298 -10.11 -24.12 2.08
C ASP A 298 -8.94 -25.11 2.29
N ARG A 299 -7.81 -24.59 2.80
CA ARG A 299 -6.56 -25.34 3.02
C ARG A 299 -5.92 -24.89 4.32
N LYS A 300 -5.36 -25.84 5.07
CA LYS A 300 -4.41 -25.53 6.14
C LYS A 300 -3.02 -25.24 5.53
N PRO A 301 -2.32 -24.19 5.99
CA PRO A 301 -0.97 -23.91 5.51
C PRO A 301 -0.01 -25.01 5.96
N GLN A 302 0.82 -25.48 5.03
CA GLN A 302 1.90 -26.45 5.25
C GLN A 302 3.27 -25.77 5.34
N GLN A 303 3.34 -24.48 5.02
CA GLN A 303 4.53 -23.67 5.09
C GLN A 303 4.16 -22.23 5.45
N LEU A 304 4.99 -21.62 6.30
CA LEU A 304 4.93 -20.21 6.64
C LEU A 304 6.21 -19.53 6.15
N ILE A 305 6.07 -18.40 5.47
CA ILE A 305 7.18 -17.50 5.15
C ILE A 305 6.90 -16.19 5.89
N PHE A 306 7.86 -15.70 6.69
CA PHE A 306 7.65 -14.52 7.52
C PHE A 306 8.68 -13.43 7.20
N TYR A 307 8.22 -12.33 6.61
CA TYR A 307 9.03 -11.14 6.35
C TYR A 307 8.83 -10.12 7.48
N ARG A 308 9.88 -9.88 8.28
CA ARG A 308 9.87 -8.89 9.36
C ARG A 308 10.73 -7.69 8.96
N ASP A 309 10.11 -6.52 8.81
CA ASP A 309 10.78 -5.29 8.37
C ASP A 309 11.13 -4.36 9.54
N GLY A 310 12.32 -3.76 9.54
CA GLY A 310 12.72 -2.75 10.54
C GLY A 310 13.55 -3.27 11.72
N VAL A 311 13.97 -4.53 11.68
CA VAL A 311 14.79 -5.14 12.76
C VAL A 311 16.26 -4.82 12.54
N SER A 312 16.88 -4.13 13.50
CA SER A 312 18.32 -3.87 13.45
C SER A 312 19.15 -5.12 13.77
N GLY A 313 20.41 -5.14 13.35
CA GLY A 313 21.30 -6.28 13.56
C GLY A 313 21.45 -6.69 15.04
N SER A 314 21.42 -5.73 15.96
CA SER A 314 21.47 -5.99 17.40
C SER A 314 20.18 -6.61 17.97
N GLN A 315 19.05 -6.45 17.28
CA GLN A 315 17.74 -6.95 17.69
C GLN A 315 17.40 -8.32 17.07
N LEU A 316 18.13 -8.77 16.04
CA LEU A 316 17.83 -10.01 15.31
C LEU A 316 17.67 -11.23 16.23
N LYS A 317 18.62 -11.42 17.15
CA LYS A 317 18.56 -12.55 18.10
C LYS A 317 17.31 -12.47 18.97
N GLN A 318 17.01 -11.29 19.49
CA GLN A 318 15.85 -11.08 20.35
C GLN A 318 14.53 -11.31 19.60
N VAL A 319 14.43 -10.86 18.35
CA VAL A 319 13.24 -11.07 17.49
C VAL A 319 13.07 -12.54 17.10
N PHE A 320 14.17 -13.28 16.97
CA PHE A 320 14.09 -14.70 16.63
C PHE A 320 13.73 -15.58 17.83
N GLU A 321 14.18 -15.21 19.03
CA GLU A 321 14.00 -16.02 20.24
C GLU A 321 12.72 -15.72 21.03
N LYS A 322 12.11 -14.55 20.86
CA LYS A 322 10.95 -14.07 21.62
C LYS A 322 9.78 -13.71 20.73
#